data_AF-A0A814ET53-F1
#
_entry.id   AF-A0A814ET53-F1
#
_cell.length_a   1.000
_cell.length_b   1.000
_cell.length_c   1.000
_cell.angle_alpha   90.00
_cell.angle_beta   90.00
_cell.angle_gamma   90.00
#
_symmetry.space_group_name_H-M   'P 1'
#
loop_
_entity.id
_entity.type
_entity.pdbx_description
1 polymer ?
#
loop_
_entity_poly.entity_id
_entity_poly.type
_entity_poly.pdbx_seq_one_letter_code
_entity_poly.pdbx_strand_id
1 'polypeptide(L)'
;MTTLVTDTNVLKCTPNLCSHNSQRASHELYLSCLSPDELAAWGAKYPADLSYRVELARRIAFTFDDADQLIIFDDIAIQMLGSEPSKIAYLRGFDRSFLPALWLSTGFRCGGRILVYAPPNPVELEAYLKLKSLIEQYLQRTVRIEILYEDLTGHLLELIRLFEDNPKQYTTLCEEFAQQSSKEFYPLYHVHMLKRHFEIITKDVRRSFVFPYDMTGLHQRELKMYSDRLSLPDISKNDKARHHFVLKSKGFTALPRMIAAAAEGSLIESYEEYTKILKKLNTTHTKNTRNNIEIFARAIIQAIDQLHNRFDLPAFVKLDSCGAGGWSSMSPNVHPIIYDCKKDQEERVSYLQQHIEKTLDGDLLPEMAVVEELIEPQKRSGDIDADYTVCGFVLNGKFFPTSISLCGTENGAYIEQWTSSSPADLQDSLTIWQMMFDTYSLMIDLEATEFGYMNGLYAGDLFITKDGQLKQRDWNIRRGGRSSPETGRKNE
;
A
#
# COMPACT_ATOMS: atom_id res chain seq x y z
N MET A 1 26.56 -5.95 33.48
CA MET A 1 26.05 -7.34 33.44
C MET A 1 24.59 -7.27 33.87
N THR A 2 23.72 -7.14 32.89
CA THR A 2 22.27 -7.08 33.08
C THR A 2 21.70 -8.01 32.02
N THR A 3 20.98 -9.00 32.49
CA THR A 3 20.52 -10.19 31.76
C THR A 3 19.54 -9.77 30.66
N LEU A 4 19.96 -9.88 29.41
CA LEU A 4 19.09 -9.79 28.23
C LEU A 4 18.23 -11.06 28.17
N VAL A 5 16.95 -10.90 28.46
CA VAL A 5 15.93 -11.92 28.18
C VAL A 5 15.87 -12.07 26.67
N THR A 6 16.19 -13.27 26.20
CA THR A 6 16.20 -13.70 24.82
C THR A 6 14.86 -14.37 24.54
N ASP A 7 13.96 -13.66 23.85
CA ASP A 7 12.82 -14.26 23.16
C ASP A 7 12.62 -13.53 21.83
N THR A 8 13.47 -13.87 20.87
CA THR A 8 13.40 -13.38 19.49
C THR A 8 12.38 -14.21 18.70
N ASN A 9 11.11 -13.84 18.77
CA ASN A 9 10.11 -14.23 17.79
C ASN A 9 10.32 -13.39 16.51
N VAL A 10 11.24 -13.83 15.66
CA VAL A 10 11.38 -13.29 14.29
C VAL A 10 10.16 -13.73 13.47
N LEU A 11 9.44 -12.77 12.89
CA LEU A 11 8.40 -12.99 11.89
C LEU A 11 8.98 -13.80 10.72
N LYS A 12 8.65 -15.09 10.65
CA LYS A 12 8.98 -15.96 9.52
C LYS A 12 7.86 -15.84 8.49
N CYS A 13 8.15 -15.18 7.37
CA CYS A 13 7.31 -15.21 6.18
C CYS A 13 7.62 -16.49 5.40
N THR A 14 6.67 -17.42 5.30
CA THR A 14 6.83 -18.66 4.51
C THR A 14 5.56 -18.93 3.70
N PRO A 15 5.57 -19.01 2.35
CA PRO A 15 4.40 -19.42 1.58
C PRO A 15 3.79 -20.67 2.18
N ASN A 16 2.46 -20.75 2.15
CA ASN A 16 1.74 -21.88 2.70
C ASN A 16 2.00 -23.12 1.81
N LEU A 17 3.04 -23.88 2.14
CA LEU A 17 3.27 -25.23 1.62
C LEU A 17 2.34 -26.15 2.40
N CYS A 18 1.09 -26.30 1.95
CA CYS A 18 0.09 -27.08 2.68
C CYS A 18 0.58 -28.45 3.13
N SER A 19 0.08 -28.83 4.30
CA SER A 19 0.41 -29.96 5.14
C SER A 19 0.35 -31.34 4.46
N HIS A 20 1.20 -32.22 4.97
CA HIS A 20 1.57 -33.52 4.44
C HIS A 20 0.48 -34.60 4.30
N ASN A 21 -0.82 -34.33 4.42
CA ASN A 21 -1.81 -35.42 4.56
C ASN A 21 -3.12 -35.32 3.77
N SER A 22 -3.21 -34.54 2.69
CA SER A 22 -4.26 -34.79 1.70
C SER A 22 -3.89 -34.30 0.29
N GLN A 23 -3.47 -35.25 -0.55
CA GLN A 23 -3.68 -35.27 -2.00
C GLN A 23 -3.04 -34.19 -2.91
N ARG A 24 -1.93 -34.64 -3.50
CA ARG A 24 -1.56 -34.63 -4.94
C ARG A 24 -1.14 -33.32 -5.61
N ALA A 25 0.04 -33.46 -6.23
CA ALA A 25 0.65 -32.69 -7.31
C ALA A 25 -0.21 -32.54 -8.60
N SER A 26 -1.54 -32.47 -8.48
CA SER A 26 -2.49 -32.35 -9.59
C SER A 26 -3.24 -31.02 -9.65
N HIS A 27 -3.03 -30.10 -8.69
CA HIS A 27 -3.73 -28.80 -8.66
C HIS A 27 -3.08 -27.72 -9.55
N GLU A 28 -1.77 -27.80 -9.82
CA GLU A 28 -1.08 -26.86 -10.74
C GLU A 28 -1.55 -26.99 -12.20
N LEU A 29 -2.18 -28.12 -12.59
CA LEU A 29 -2.40 -28.47 -13.98
C LEU A 29 -3.59 -27.78 -14.68
N TYR A 30 -4.39 -26.95 -13.98
CA TYR A 30 -5.60 -26.35 -14.58
C TYR A 30 -5.85 -24.87 -14.26
N LEU A 31 -4.98 -24.16 -13.53
CA LEU A 31 -5.23 -22.72 -13.29
C LEU A 31 -5.04 -21.87 -14.56
N SER A 32 -4.17 -22.30 -15.48
CA SER A 32 -3.93 -21.60 -16.74
C SER A 32 -5.12 -21.64 -17.71
N CYS A 33 -6.03 -22.61 -17.56
CA CYS A 33 -7.25 -22.66 -18.38
C CYS A 33 -8.43 -21.92 -17.75
N LEU A 34 -8.30 -21.42 -16.51
CA LEU A 34 -9.35 -20.65 -15.87
C LEU A 34 -9.53 -19.31 -16.59
N SER A 35 -10.78 -18.90 -16.77
CA SER A 35 -11.10 -17.52 -17.12
C SER A 35 -10.58 -16.54 -16.05
N PRO A 36 -10.49 -15.24 -16.35
CA PRO A 36 -10.19 -14.22 -15.35
C PRO A 36 -11.09 -14.30 -14.10
N ASP A 37 -12.39 -14.53 -14.29
CA ASP A 37 -13.38 -14.67 -13.21
C ASP A 37 -13.09 -15.86 -12.30
N GLU A 38 -12.86 -17.03 -12.90
CA GLU A 38 -12.59 -18.24 -12.14
C GLU A 38 -11.27 -18.16 -11.38
N LEU A 39 -10.24 -17.53 -11.97
CA LEU A 39 -8.97 -17.33 -11.27
C LEU A 39 -9.11 -16.34 -10.10
N ALA A 40 -9.84 -15.23 -10.28
CA ALA A 40 -10.10 -14.27 -9.21
C ALA A 40 -10.88 -14.92 -8.05
N ALA A 41 -11.90 -15.72 -8.35
CA ALA A 41 -12.66 -16.47 -7.35
C ALA A 41 -11.79 -17.52 -6.62
N TRP A 42 -10.87 -18.17 -7.33
CA TRP A 42 -9.87 -19.05 -6.70
C TRP A 42 -8.99 -18.26 -5.73
N GLY A 43 -8.48 -17.11 -6.16
CA GLY A 43 -7.67 -16.20 -5.33
C GLY A 43 -8.38 -15.71 -4.08
N ALA A 44 -9.68 -15.39 -4.17
CA ALA A 44 -10.47 -14.98 -3.00
C ALA A 44 -10.59 -16.09 -1.95
N LYS A 45 -10.60 -17.36 -2.39
CA LYS A 45 -10.68 -18.52 -1.51
C LYS A 45 -9.32 -18.98 -0.98
N TYR A 46 -8.28 -18.85 -1.81
CA TYR A 46 -6.93 -19.35 -1.56
C TYR A 46 -5.84 -18.31 -1.93
N PRO A 47 -5.84 -17.11 -1.31
CA PRO A 47 -4.99 -16.00 -1.75
C PRO A 47 -3.48 -16.27 -1.60
N ALA A 48 -3.13 -17.20 -0.71
CA ALA A 48 -1.75 -17.61 -0.45
C ALA A 48 -1.32 -18.88 -1.20
N ASP A 49 -2.19 -19.50 -1.99
CA ASP A 49 -1.86 -20.68 -2.78
C ASP A 49 -0.75 -20.36 -3.80
N LEU A 50 0.32 -21.15 -3.80
CA LEU A 50 1.48 -20.89 -4.64
C LEU A 50 1.13 -21.06 -6.12
N SER A 51 0.29 -22.05 -6.47
CA SER A 51 -0.15 -22.27 -7.86
C SER A 51 -0.88 -21.04 -8.41
N TYR A 52 -1.81 -20.48 -7.62
CA TYR A 52 -2.50 -19.24 -7.93
C TYR A 52 -1.53 -18.06 -8.10
N ARG A 53 -0.55 -17.89 -7.19
CA ARG A 53 0.44 -16.82 -7.28
C ARG A 53 1.31 -16.94 -8.54
N VAL A 54 1.72 -18.15 -8.92
CA VAL A 54 2.48 -18.39 -10.15
C VAL A 54 1.66 -18.05 -11.38
N GLU A 55 0.41 -18.50 -11.45
CA GLU A 55 -0.48 -18.19 -12.57
C GLU A 55 -0.79 -16.68 -12.65
N LEU A 56 -1.06 -16.04 -11.51
CA LEU A 56 -1.25 -14.59 -11.43
C LEU A 56 0.00 -13.84 -11.91
N ALA A 57 1.20 -14.26 -11.49
CA ALA A 57 2.45 -13.67 -11.96
C ALA A 57 2.61 -13.78 -13.49
N ARG A 58 2.22 -14.91 -14.09
CA ARG A 58 2.22 -15.07 -15.56
C ARG A 58 1.23 -14.11 -16.24
N ARG A 59 0.03 -13.93 -15.65
CA ARG A 59 -0.97 -12.99 -16.18
C ARG A 59 -0.53 -11.53 -16.04
N ILE A 60 0.16 -11.19 -14.96
CA ILE A 60 0.81 -9.88 -14.79
C ILE A 60 1.81 -9.68 -15.93
N ALA A 61 2.75 -10.61 -16.12
CA ALA A 61 3.73 -10.53 -17.22
C ALA A 61 3.06 -10.34 -18.59
N PHE A 62 2.02 -11.14 -18.88
CA PHE A 62 1.25 -11.03 -20.12
C PHE A 62 0.56 -9.67 -20.30
N THR A 63 -0.06 -9.17 -19.24
CA THR A 63 -0.81 -7.89 -19.25
C THR A 63 0.09 -6.69 -19.49
N PHE A 64 1.33 -6.74 -19.01
CA PHE A 64 2.31 -5.66 -19.19
C PHE A 64 3.16 -5.86 -20.45
N ASP A 65 2.50 -6.01 -21.60
CA ASP A 65 3.10 -6.18 -22.93
C ASP A 65 3.96 -7.45 -23.06
N ASP A 66 3.51 -8.55 -22.47
CA ASP A 66 4.23 -9.83 -22.48
C ASP A 66 5.68 -9.65 -21.99
N ALA A 67 5.80 -8.98 -20.84
CA ALA A 67 7.06 -8.65 -20.21
C ALA A 67 7.87 -9.91 -19.89
N ASP A 68 9.13 -9.91 -20.33
CA ASP A 68 10.07 -10.99 -20.09
C ASP A 68 10.74 -10.87 -18.72
N GLN A 69 10.80 -9.67 -18.16
CA GLN A 69 11.50 -9.35 -16.91
C GLN A 69 10.65 -8.50 -15.99
N LEU A 70 10.81 -8.73 -14.69
CA LEU A 70 10.33 -7.85 -13.63
C LEU A 70 11.47 -6.97 -13.10
N ILE A 71 11.23 -5.69 -12.90
CA ILE A 71 12.14 -4.77 -12.21
C ILE A 71 11.36 -4.16 -11.04
N ILE A 72 11.78 -4.42 -9.81
CA ILE A 72 11.14 -3.86 -8.60
C ILE A 72 12.06 -2.81 -7.99
N PHE A 73 11.49 -1.68 -7.57
CA PHE A 73 12.19 -0.69 -6.77
C PHE A 73 11.94 -0.93 -5.28
N ASP A 74 13.01 -1.02 -4.50
CA ASP A 74 12.96 -1.14 -3.04
C ASP A 74 12.91 0.24 -2.37
N ASP A 75 11.87 1.00 -2.71
CA ASP A 75 11.64 2.40 -2.32
C ASP A 75 11.33 2.60 -0.82
N ILE A 76 11.30 1.56 0.00
CA ILE A 76 10.86 1.64 1.41
C ILE A 76 11.80 2.47 2.29
N ALA A 77 13.08 2.55 1.92
CA ALA A 77 14.03 3.47 2.54
C ALA A 77 13.65 4.96 2.31
N ILE A 78 12.94 5.28 1.22
CA ILE A 78 12.53 6.66 0.85
C ILE A 78 11.51 7.20 1.84
N GLN A 79 10.45 6.43 2.10
CA GLN A 79 9.26 6.93 2.80
C GLN A 79 9.53 7.20 4.29
N MET A 80 10.51 6.51 4.86
CA MET A 80 10.89 6.68 6.27
C MET A 80 11.71 7.95 6.57
N LEU A 81 12.46 8.46 5.60
CA LEU A 81 13.31 9.64 5.81
C LEU A 81 12.54 10.96 5.75
N GLY A 82 11.37 10.96 5.09
CA GLY A 82 10.53 12.15 4.95
C GLY A 82 9.66 12.49 6.16
N SER A 83 9.35 11.53 7.05
CA SER A 83 8.30 11.72 8.05
C SER A 83 8.70 11.65 9.53
N GLU A 84 9.89 11.19 9.93
CA GLU A 84 10.42 11.34 11.31
C GLU A 84 11.87 10.77 11.41
N PRO A 85 12.93 11.59 11.31
CA PRO A 85 14.31 11.09 11.30
C PRO A 85 14.81 10.47 12.62
N SER A 86 14.09 10.65 13.73
CA SER A 86 14.61 10.38 15.09
C SER A 86 14.29 8.99 15.67
N LYS A 87 13.57 8.13 14.94
CA LYS A 87 13.19 6.77 15.42
C LYS A 87 13.80 5.62 14.60
N ILE A 88 14.94 5.86 13.95
CA ILE A 88 15.65 4.88 13.10
C ILE A 88 16.08 3.63 13.90
N ALA A 89 16.22 3.70 15.22
CA ALA A 89 16.70 2.59 16.05
C ALA A 89 15.72 1.41 16.23
N TYR A 90 14.42 1.56 15.92
CA TYR A 90 13.40 0.54 16.20
C TYR A 90 12.84 -0.19 14.97
N LEU A 91 13.24 0.16 13.75
CA LEU A 91 12.61 -0.33 12.51
C LEU A 91 13.40 -1.49 11.86
N ARG A 92 13.70 -2.53 12.65
CA ARG A 92 14.23 -3.79 12.14
C ARG A 92 13.12 -4.55 11.41
N GLY A 93 13.13 -4.57 10.07
CA GLY A 93 12.39 -5.55 9.27
C GLY A 93 11.03 -5.13 8.68
N PHE A 94 10.81 -3.85 8.34
CA PHE A 94 9.67 -3.49 7.49
C PHE A 94 9.94 -3.77 5.99
N ASP A 95 9.09 -4.61 5.40
CA ASP A 95 8.59 -4.78 4.01
C ASP A 95 9.52 -4.69 2.80
N ARG A 96 10.81 -4.96 2.95
CA ARG A 96 11.74 -5.12 1.83
C ARG A 96 11.11 -5.89 0.67
N SER A 97 11.31 -5.38 -0.53
CA SER A 97 10.56 -5.77 -1.73
C SER A 97 10.87 -7.17 -2.26
N PHE A 98 11.54 -7.97 -1.45
CA PHE A 98 12.07 -9.29 -1.75
C PHE A 98 10.96 -10.33 -1.86
N LEU A 99 10.00 -10.34 -0.93
CA LEU A 99 8.91 -11.31 -0.97
C LEU A 99 8.01 -11.13 -2.21
N PRO A 100 7.55 -9.92 -2.57
CA PRO A 100 6.84 -9.71 -3.82
C PRO A 100 7.68 -10.10 -5.03
N ALA A 101 8.95 -9.67 -5.07
CA ALA A 101 9.84 -9.99 -6.17
C ALA A 101 9.97 -11.50 -6.39
N LEU A 102 10.10 -12.28 -5.31
CA LEU A 102 10.34 -13.71 -5.38
C LEU A 102 9.19 -14.46 -6.08
N TRP A 103 7.95 -14.27 -5.64
CA TRP A 103 6.83 -14.99 -6.27
C TRP A 103 6.46 -14.37 -7.62
N LEU A 104 6.53 -13.04 -7.79
CA LEU A 104 6.26 -12.40 -9.08
C LEU A 104 7.25 -12.88 -10.14
N SER A 105 8.54 -13.02 -9.81
CA SER A 105 9.57 -13.48 -10.74
C SER A 105 9.28 -14.84 -11.36
N THR A 106 8.44 -15.66 -10.73
CA THR A 106 8.04 -16.96 -11.27
C THR A 106 7.30 -16.86 -12.60
N GLY A 107 6.63 -15.73 -12.87
CA GLY A 107 5.85 -15.48 -14.09
C GLY A 107 6.65 -14.93 -15.27
N PHE A 108 7.89 -14.47 -15.04
CA PHE A 108 8.71 -13.77 -16.03
C PHE A 108 9.82 -14.68 -16.55
N ARG A 109 9.99 -14.76 -17.87
CA ARG A 109 10.97 -15.66 -18.53
C ARG A 109 12.41 -15.40 -18.08
N CYS A 110 12.77 -14.13 -17.95
CA CYS A 110 14.09 -13.66 -17.52
C CYS A 110 14.16 -13.41 -16.00
N GLY A 111 13.10 -13.73 -15.25
CA GLY A 111 13.05 -13.53 -13.81
C GLY A 111 12.88 -12.08 -13.39
N GLY A 112 13.22 -11.79 -12.13
CA GLY A 112 13.11 -10.45 -11.54
C GLY A 112 14.44 -9.83 -11.13
N ARG A 113 14.45 -8.51 -11.06
CA ARG A 113 15.57 -7.71 -10.56
C ARG A 113 15.05 -6.75 -9.51
N ILE A 114 15.71 -6.69 -8.37
CA ILE A 114 15.36 -5.76 -7.28
C ILE A 114 16.43 -4.70 -7.22
N LEU A 115 16.07 -3.44 -7.45
CA LEU A 115 16.99 -2.32 -7.24
C LEU A 115 16.88 -1.88 -5.79
N VAL A 116 17.99 -1.89 -5.05
CA VAL A 116 18.02 -1.53 -3.64
C VAL A 116 18.89 -0.30 -3.40
N TYR A 117 18.42 0.60 -2.52
CA TYR A 117 19.23 1.71 -2.01
C TYR A 117 20.27 1.23 -0.99
N ALA A 118 19.91 0.22 -0.19
CA ALA A 118 20.74 -0.31 0.88
C ALA A 118 20.91 -1.82 0.70
N PRO A 119 22.13 -2.38 0.80
CA PRO A 119 22.32 -3.82 0.79
C PRO A 119 21.53 -4.46 1.95
N PRO A 120 20.86 -5.61 1.75
CA PRO A 120 20.21 -6.31 2.85
C PRO A 120 21.25 -6.79 3.85
N ASN A 121 20.88 -6.83 5.13
CA ASN A 121 21.83 -7.39 6.11
C ASN A 121 22.01 -8.91 5.84
N PRO A 122 23.14 -9.52 6.24
CA PRO A 122 23.39 -10.94 5.96
C PRO A 122 22.29 -11.89 6.43
N VAL A 123 21.65 -11.62 7.58
CA VAL A 123 20.58 -12.46 8.15
C VAL A 123 19.32 -12.41 7.29
N GLU A 124 18.97 -11.21 6.82
CA GLU A 124 17.86 -10.97 5.91
C GLU A 124 18.05 -11.70 4.58
N LEU A 125 19.25 -11.61 3.99
CA LEU A 125 19.56 -12.28 2.74
C LEU A 125 19.57 -13.81 2.88
N GLU A 126 20.11 -14.34 4.00
CA GLU A 126 20.07 -15.78 4.29
C GLU A 126 18.63 -16.29 4.43
N ALA A 127 17.76 -15.56 5.14
CA ALA A 127 16.35 -15.91 5.28
C ALA A 127 15.63 -15.90 3.92
N TYR A 128 15.92 -14.90 3.09
CA TYR A 128 15.39 -14.80 1.74
C TYR A 128 15.81 -15.98 0.84
N LEU A 129 17.09 -16.36 0.86
CA LEU A 129 17.59 -17.48 0.06
C LEU A 129 17.02 -18.84 0.50
N LYS A 130 16.81 -19.03 1.82
CA LYS A 130 16.09 -20.21 2.33
C LYS A 130 14.67 -20.29 1.76
N LEU A 131 13.97 -19.14 1.73
CA LEU A 131 12.63 -19.08 1.17
C LEU A 131 12.59 -19.37 -0.33
N LYS A 132 13.51 -18.77 -1.07
CA LYS A 132 13.69 -19.03 -2.50
C LYS A 132 13.88 -20.53 -2.77
N SER A 133 14.76 -21.19 -2.01
CA SER A 133 15.00 -22.64 -2.14
C SER A 133 13.73 -23.46 -1.91
N LEU A 134 12.91 -23.13 -0.91
CA LEU A 134 11.64 -23.80 -0.65
C LEU A 134 10.66 -23.68 -1.83
N ILE A 135 10.53 -22.49 -2.40
CA ILE A 135 9.67 -22.27 -3.58
C ILE A 135 10.21 -23.03 -4.79
N GLU A 136 11.53 -23.01 -5.03
CA GLU A 136 12.16 -23.73 -6.14
C GLU A 136 11.98 -25.24 -6.04
N GLN A 137 12.08 -25.79 -4.82
CA GLN A 137 11.79 -27.20 -4.55
C GLN A 137 10.33 -27.55 -4.86
N TYR A 138 9.39 -26.70 -4.47
CA TYR A 138 7.98 -26.93 -4.79
C TYR A 138 7.73 -26.89 -6.30
N LEU A 139 8.24 -25.84 -6.98
CA LEU A 139 8.04 -25.63 -8.42
C LEU A 139 8.90 -26.55 -9.30
N GLN A 140 9.84 -27.31 -8.72
CA GLN A 140 10.79 -28.17 -9.43
C GLN A 140 11.57 -27.42 -10.53
N ARG A 141 11.85 -26.13 -10.31
CA ARG A 141 12.62 -25.27 -11.21
C ARG A 141 13.25 -24.09 -10.46
N THR A 142 14.31 -23.54 -11.03
CA THR A 142 14.94 -22.31 -10.52
C THR A 142 14.06 -21.09 -10.78
N VAL A 143 13.95 -20.22 -9.78
CA VAL A 143 13.40 -18.87 -9.87
C VAL A 143 14.56 -17.90 -10.04
N ARG A 144 14.66 -17.30 -11.23
CA ARG A 144 15.72 -16.32 -11.53
C ARG A 144 15.40 -15.00 -10.84
N ILE A 145 16.30 -14.56 -9.97
CA ILE A 145 16.18 -13.28 -9.28
C ILE A 145 17.56 -12.72 -8.95
N GLU A 146 17.72 -11.41 -9.14
CA GLU A 146 18.95 -10.67 -8.87
C GLU A 146 18.64 -9.50 -7.93
N ILE A 147 19.50 -9.25 -6.95
CA ILE A 147 19.41 -8.06 -6.08
C ILE A 147 20.55 -7.14 -6.48
N LEU A 148 20.21 -5.96 -6.99
CA LEU A 148 21.14 -5.03 -7.60
C LEU A 148 21.33 -3.80 -6.71
N TYR A 149 22.59 -3.45 -6.46
CA TYR A 149 23.00 -2.29 -5.68
C TYR A 149 24.08 -1.52 -6.43
N GLU A 150 23.97 -0.20 -6.48
CA GLU A 150 25.03 0.68 -7.02
C GLU A 150 25.94 1.13 -5.88
N ASP A 151 27.22 0.75 -5.94
CA ASP A 151 28.19 1.18 -4.94
C ASP A 151 28.57 2.66 -5.07
N LEU A 152 29.35 3.16 -4.11
CA LEU A 152 29.78 4.56 -4.07
C LEU A 152 30.62 4.99 -5.29
N THR A 153 31.15 4.04 -6.05
CA THR A 153 31.93 4.30 -7.26
C THR A 153 31.07 4.24 -8.53
N GLY A 154 29.77 3.98 -8.39
CA GLY A 154 28.83 3.87 -9.49
C GLY A 154 28.80 2.48 -10.16
N HIS A 155 29.48 1.48 -9.58
CA HIS A 155 29.45 0.12 -10.11
C HIS A 155 28.21 -0.62 -9.64
N LEU A 156 27.57 -1.33 -10.58
CA LEU A 156 26.42 -2.17 -10.30
C LEU A 156 26.88 -3.54 -9.80
N LEU A 157 26.52 -3.87 -8.57
CA LEU A 157 26.81 -5.15 -7.91
C LEU A 157 25.57 -6.03 -7.87
N GLU A 158 25.75 -7.33 -8.12
CA GLU A 158 24.72 -8.36 -7.87
C GLU A 158 25.00 -9.00 -6.50
N LEU A 159 24.10 -8.74 -5.56
CA LEU A 159 24.32 -8.96 -4.14
C LEU A 159 24.17 -10.43 -3.71
N ILE A 160 23.32 -11.21 -4.37
CA ILE A 160 23.17 -12.64 -4.05
C ILE A 160 24.48 -13.36 -4.37
N ARG A 161 25.02 -13.14 -5.55
CA ARG A 161 26.29 -13.70 -6.00
C ARG A 161 27.44 -13.22 -5.15
N LEU A 162 27.50 -11.93 -4.80
CA LEU A 162 28.53 -11.43 -3.91
C LEU A 162 28.49 -12.10 -2.54
N PHE A 163 27.30 -12.32 -2.00
CA PHE A 163 27.10 -13.03 -0.74
C PHE A 163 27.52 -14.50 -0.80
N GLU A 164 27.22 -15.20 -1.90
CA GLU A 164 27.57 -16.61 -2.11
C GLU A 164 29.07 -16.81 -2.42
N ASP A 165 29.63 -15.99 -3.31
CA ASP A 165 31.02 -16.10 -3.80
C ASP A 165 32.03 -15.51 -2.79
N ASN A 166 31.69 -14.41 -2.11
CA ASN A 166 32.56 -13.70 -1.17
C ASN A 166 31.82 -13.08 0.03
N PRO A 167 31.34 -13.90 0.99
CA PRO A 167 30.56 -13.43 2.15
C PRO A 167 31.28 -12.36 3.00
N LYS A 168 32.61 -12.38 3.03
CA LYS A 168 33.41 -11.38 3.75
C LYS A 168 33.30 -10.00 3.09
N GLN A 169 33.50 -9.93 1.78
CA GLN A 169 33.35 -8.68 1.03
C GLN A 169 31.91 -8.16 1.12
N TYR A 170 30.91 -9.05 1.08
CA TYR A 170 29.52 -8.67 1.31
C TYR A 170 29.29 -8.04 2.69
N THR A 171 29.84 -8.65 3.74
CA THR A 171 29.73 -8.13 5.11
C THR A 171 30.40 -6.76 5.24
N THR A 172 31.59 -6.59 4.66
CA THR A 172 32.28 -5.29 4.61
C THR A 172 31.43 -4.24 3.89
N LEU A 173 30.80 -4.58 2.76
CA LEU A 173 29.90 -3.67 2.04
C LEU A 173 28.73 -3.20 2.93
N CYS A 174 28.11 -4.12 3.69
CA CYS A 174 27.04 -3.79 4.63
C CYS A 174 27.53 -2.87 5.76
N GLU A 175 28.71 -3.13 6.32
CA GLU A 175 29.32 -2.32 7.38
C GLU A 175 29.70 -0.92 6.89
N GLU A 176 30.29 -0.82 5.70
CA GLU A 176 30.60 0.45 5.04
C GLU A 176 29.35 1.28 4.82
N PHE A 177 28.27 0.68 4.30
CA PHE A 177 26.99 1.36 4.14
C PHE A 177 26.41 1.84 5.47
N ALA A 178 26.46 1.01 6.52
CA ALA A 178 25.95 1.36 7.85
C ALA A 178 26.73 2.52 8.52
N GLN A 179 27.97 2.75 8.12
CA GLN A 179 28.81 3.86 8.61
C GLN A 179 28.57 5.17 7.85
N GLN A 180 27.85 5.15 6.72
CA GLN A 180 27.55 6.35 5.95
C GLN A 180 26.62 7.28 6.75
N SER A 181 26.96 8.56 6.81
CA SER A 181 26.03 9.56 7.36
C SER A 181 24.76 9.59 6.50
N SER A 182 23.59 9.75 7.11
CA SER A 182 22.24 9.69 6.50
C SER A 182 21.94 10.74 5.40
N LYS A 183 22.94 11.38 4.82
CA LYS A 183 22.82 12.62 4.04
C LYS A 183 22.62 12.47 2.53
N GLU A 184 22.54 11.28 1.95
CA GLU A 184 22.48 11.15 0.47
C GLU A 184 21.32 10.29 -0.06
N PHE A 185 20.23 10.19 0.69
CA PHE A 185 19.01 9.61 0.13
C PHE A 185 18.24 10.64 -0.70
N TYR A 186 17.92 10.33 -1.97
CA TYR A 186 17.05 11.17 -2.81
C TYR A 186 15.89 10.35 -3.41
N PRO A 187 14.65 10.88 -3.46
CA PRO A 187 13.44 10.14 -3.89
C PRO A 187 13.46 9.54 -5.31
N LEU A 188 14.43 9.91 -6.15
CA LEU A 188 14.58 9.42 -7.52
C LEU A 188 15.67 8.35 -7.67
N TYR A 189 16.20 7.82 -6.56
CA TYR A 189 17.35 6.92 -6.58
C TYR A 189 17.22 5.76 -7.57
N HIS A 190 16.17 4.97 -7.44
CA HIS A 190 15.98 3.79 -8.28
C HIS A 190 15.72 4.15 -9.75
N VAL A 191 15.01 5.26 -10.01
CA VAL A 191 14.79 5.75 -11.38
C VAL A 191 16.11 6.12 -12.04
N HIS A 192 16.96 6.87 -11.36
CA HIS A 192 18.27 7.26 -11.89
C HIS A 192 19.24 6.07 -12.02
N MET A 193 19.24 5.16 -11.05
CA MET A 193 20.01 3.92 -11.13
C MET A 193 19.59 3.10 -12.35
N LEU A 194 18.28 2.92 -12.56
CA LEU A 194 17.75 2.24 -13.75
C LEU A 194 18.18 2.93 -15.04
N LYS A 195 18.13 4.27 -15.11
CA LYS A 195 18.55 5.05 -16.28
C LYS A 195 20.04 4.90 -16.59
N ARG A 196 20.90 4.98 -15.56
CA ARG A 196 22.37 4.85 -15.72
C ARG A 196 22.77 3.47 -16.21
N HIS A 197 22.15 2.42 -15.65
CA HIS A 197 22.50 1.03 -15.93
C HIS A 197 21.50 0.36 -16.88
N PHE A 198 20.74 1.13 -17.66
CA PHE A 198 19.59 0.64 -18.40
C PHE A 198 19.95 -0.51 -19.35
N GLU A 199 21.10 -0.43 -20.02
CA GLU A 199 21.55 -1.47 -20.97
C GLU A 199 22.15 -2.72 -20.30
N ILE A 200 22.55 -2.61 -19.02
CA ILE A 200 23.12 -3.72 -18.22
C ILE A 200 22.00 -4.51 -17.53
N ILE A 201 21.13 -3.78 -16.81
CA ILE A 201 19.73 -4.18 -16.56
C ILE A 201 19.09 -4.38 -17.96
N THR A 202 17.92 -4.92 -18.23
CA THR A 202 17.39 -5.13 -19.60
C THR A 202 18.25 -5.81 -20.70
N LYS A 203 19.54 -6.16 -20.51
CA LYS A 203 20.36 -6.83 -21.51
C LYS A 203 19.70 -8.14 -21.92
N ASP A 204 19.56 -8.36 -23.23
CA ASP A 204 18.91 -9.54 -23.81
C ASP A 204 17.44 -9.74 -23.36
N VAL A 205 16.80 -8.66 -22.89
CA VAL A 205 15.38 -8.61 -22.51
C VAL A 205 14.62 -7.77 -23.52
N ARG A 206 13.53 -8.32 -24.06
CA ARG A 206 12.65 -7.59 -24.98
C ARG A 206 11.86 -6.50 -24.27
N ARG A 207 11.21 -6.87 -23.16
CA ARG A 207 10.30 -6.01 -22.41
C ARG A 207 10.44 -6.27 -20.91
N SER A 208 10.49 -5.20 -20.12
CA SER A 208 10.52 -5.26 -18.65
C SER A 208 9.32 -4.54 -18.04
N PHE A 209 8.65 -5.17 -17.09
CA PHE A 209 7.67 -4.52 -16.22
C PHE A 209 8.40 -3.88 -15.04
N VAL A 210 8.29 -2.56 -14.89
CA VAL A 210 8.85 -1.84 -13.73
C VAL A 210 7.76 -1.61 -12.70
N PHE A 211 8.01 -2.05 -11.48
CA PHE A 211 7.05 -2.01 -10.38
C PHE A 211 7.62 -1.22 -9.19
N PRO A 212 7.36 0.11 -9.13
CA PRO A 212 7.75 0.94 -8.00
C PRO A 212 6.90 0.63 -6.75
N TYR A 213 7.28 1.18 -5.60
CA TYR A 213 6.44 1.12 -4.39
C TYR A 213 5.14 1.91 -4.57
N ASP A 214 5.24 3.13 -5.10
CA ASP A 214 4.09 3.96 -5.46
C ASP A 214 4.29 4.52 -6.87
N MET A 215 3.30 4.31 -7.73
CA MET A 215 3.38 4.74 -9.12
C MET A 215 2.94 6.20 -9.24
N THR A 216 3.84 7.05 -9.73
CA THR A 216 3.59 8.50 -9.80
C THR A 216 3.81 9.05 -11.21
N GLY A 217 3.27 10.24 -11.47
CA GLY A 217 3.54 10.97 -12.71
C GLY A 217 5.01 11.23 -12.99
N LEU A 218 5.85 11.26 -11.96
CA LEU A 218 7.29 11.42 -12.10
C LEU A 218 7.93 10.20 -12.77
N HIS A 219 7.57 9.00 -12.34
CA HIS A 219 8.04 7.75 -12.96
C HIS A 219 7.69 7.70 -14.45
N GLN A 220 6.45 8.02 -14.82
CA GLN A 220 6.03 8.07 -16.23
C GLN A 220 6.85 9.06 -17.04
N ARG A 221 7.09 10.28 -16.50
CA ARG A 221 7.89 11.29 -17.20
C ARG A 221 9.34 10.85 -17.39
N GLU A 222 9.97 10.38 -16.32
CA GLU A 222 11.39 10.05 -16.31
C GLU A 222 11.74 8.80 -17.12
N LEU A 223 10.82 7.84 -17.20
CA LEU A 223 11.01 6.58 -17.94
C LEU A 223 10.37 6.57 -19.33
N LYS A 224 9.72 7.67 -19.74
CA LYS A 224 9.00 7.77 -21.03
C LYS A 224 9.86 7.39 -22.24
N MET A 225 11.13 7.78 -22.23
CA MET A 225 12.06 7.52 -23.34
C MET A 225 12.38 6.03 -23.53
N TYR A 226 12.06 5.18 -22.56
CA TYR A 226 12.28 3.74 -22.58
C TYR A 226 10.96 2.95 -22.74
N SER A 227 9.85 3.61 -23.10
CA SER A 227 8.51 3.00 -23.20
C SER A 227 8.40 1.92 -24.29
N ASP A 228 9.37 1.81 -25.18
CA ASP A 228 9.51 0.71 -26.15
C ASP A 228 10.06 -0.58 -25.52
N ARG A 229 10.67 -0.49 -24.34
CA ARG A 229 11.26 -1.61 -23.60
C ARG A 229 10.74 -1.76 -22.17
N LEU A 230 10.07 -0.74 -21.63
CA LEU A 230 9.49 -0.75 -20.30
C LEU A 230 7.97 -0.66 -20.35
N SER A 231 7.33 -1.40 -19.45
CA SER A 231 5.91 -1.30 -19.12
C SER A 231 5.77 -0.80 -17.69
N LEU A 232 4.85 0.12 -17.44
CA LEU A 232 4.59 0.71 -16.12
C LEU A 232 3.14 0.44 -15.72
N PRO A 233 2.84 0.32 -14.41
CA PRO A 233 1.45 0.30 -13.94
C PRO A 233 0.78 1.66 -14.17
N ASP A 234 -0.55 1.65 -14.11
CA ASP A 234 -1.34 2.87 -14.12
C ASP A 234 -1.05 3.70 -12.87
N ILE A 235 -1.12 5.03 -13.01
CA ILE A 235 -0.97 5.93 -11.85
C ILE A 235 -2.23 5.83 -11.00
N SER A 236 -2.04 5.48 -9.74
CA SER A 236 -3.13 5.47 -8.77
C SER A 236 -3.61 6.88 -8.45
N LYS A 237 -4.90 7.00 -8.16
CA LYS A 237 -5.47 8.20 -7.54
C LYS A 237 -5.79 7.79 -6.11
N ASN A 238 -5.27 8.52 -5.12
CA ASN A 238 -5.54 8.24 -3.70
C ASN A 238 -6.50 9.29 -3.10
N ASP A 239 -7.31 9.95 -3.94
CA ASP A 239 -8.30 10.94 -3.48
C ASP A 239 -9.54 10.24 -2.93
N LYS A 240 -9.59 10.15 -1.61
CA LYS A 240 -10.68 9.52 -0.87
C LYS A 240 -12.06 10.07 -1.23
N ALA A 241 -12.20 11.40 -1.35
CA ALA A 241 -13.48 12.02 -1.66
C ALA A 241 -13.95 11.61 -3.07
N ARG A 242 -13.01 11.60 -4.03
CA ARG A 242 -13.29 11.15 -5.40
C ARG A 242 -13.76 9.72 -5.46
N HIS A 243 -13.00 8.79 -4.87
CA HIS A 243 -13.36 7.36 -4.84
C HIS A 243 -14.72 7.16 -4.18
N HIS A 244 -14.93 7.79 -3.03
CA HIS A 244 -16.18 7.71 -2.29
C HIS A 244 -17.38 8.15 -3.14
N PHE A 245 -17.35 9.34 -3.73
CA PHE A 245 -18.50 9.85 -4.46
C PHE A 245 -18.77 9.09 -5.77
N VAL A 246 -17.73 8.61 -6.46
CA VAL A 246 -17.89 7.72 -7.62
C VAL A 246 -18.61 6.44 -7.23
N LEU A 247 -18.10 5.73 -6.21
CA LEU A 247 -18.69 4.48 -5.76
C LEU A 247 -20.12 4.67 -5.26
N LYS A 248 -20.37 5.72 -4.47
CA LYS A 248 -21.71 6.09 -4.00
C LYS A 248 -22.67 6.37 -5.17
N SER A 249 -22.22 7.08 -6.21
CA SER A 249 -23.03 7.36 -7.40
C SER A 249 -23.41 6.09 -8.18
N LYS A 250 -22.66 5.01 -8.01
CA LYS A 250 -22.89 3.70 -8.61
C LYS A 250 -23.59 2.71 -7.67
N GLY A 251 -24.10 3.19 -6.53
CA GLY A 251 -24.89 2.39 -5.58
C GLY A 251 -24.08 1.49 -4.66
N PHE A 252 -22.77 1.68 -4.55
CA PHE A 252 -21.93 0.94 -3.61
C PHE A 252 -22.23 1.35 -2.16
N THR A 253 -22.47 0.37 -1.28
CA THR A 253 -23.04 0.60 0.06
C THR A 253 -22.04 0.43 1.21
N ALA A 254 -20.89 -0.19 0.98
CA ALA A 254 -19.86 -0.41 2.00
C ALA A 254 -18.99 0.85 2.22
N LEU A 255 -19.61 2.02 2.28
CA LEU A 255 -18.99 3.31 2.54
C LEU A 255 -19.51 3.90 3.87
N PRO A 256 -18.70 4.68 4.59
CA PRO A 256 -19.20 5.54 5.67
C PRO A 256 -20.15 6.60 5.09
N ARG A 257 -20.92 7.32 5.92
CA ARG A 257 -21.49 8.59 5.46
C ARG A 257 -20.37 9.62 5.31
N MET A 258 -20.39 10.45 4.26
CA MET A 258 -19.33 11.45 4.03
C MET A 258 -19.88 12.74 3.41
N ILE A 259 -19.32 13.85 3.85
CA ILE A 259 -19.42 15.20 3.26
C ILE A 259 -17.99 15.70 3.07
N ALA A 260 -17.63 16.10 1.85
CA ALA A 260 -16.34 16.75 1.63
C ALA A 260 -16.49 18.27 1.75
N ALA A 261 -15.49 18.93 2.31
CA ALA A 261 -15.40 20.38 2.42
C ALA A 261 -14.28 20.87 1.50
N ALA A 262 -14.60 21.72 0.53
CA ALA A 262 -13.61 22.28 -0.39
C ALA A 262 -12.88 23.48 0.22
N ALA A 263 -11.65 23.73 -0.23
CA ALA A 263 -10.85 24.89 0.19
C ALA A 263 -11.56 26.24 -0.03
N GLU A 264 -12.43 26.33 -1.04
CA GLU A 264 -13.23 27.54 -1.32
C GLU A 264 -14.47 27.70 -0.41
N GLY A 265 -14.72 26.74 0.49
CA GLY A 265 -15.81 26.78 1.47
C GLY A 265 -17.06 25.98 1.09
N SER A 266 -17.10 25.40 -0.11
CA SER A 266 -18.24 24.59 -0.59
C SER A 266 -18.32 23.23 0.10
N LEU A 267 -19.54 22.77 0.40
CA LEU A 267 -19.81 21.39 0.85
C LEU A 267 -20.23 20.50 -0.31
N ILE A 268 -19.78 19.25 -0.30
CA ILE A 268 -19.92 18.32 -1.43
C ILE A 268 -20.50 17.00 -0.91
N GLU A 269 -21.60 16.55 -1.52
CA GLU A 269 -22.26 15.29 -1.15
C GLU A 269 -22.40 14.31 -2.34
N SER A 270 -22.00 14.73 -3.54
CA SER A 270 -22.15 13.99 -4.79
C SER A 270 -20.96 14.10 -5.74
N TYR A 271 -20.87 13.17 -6.69
CA TYR A 271 -19.79 13.16 -7.68
C TYR A 271 -19.88 14.31 -8.70
N GLU A 272 -21.10 14.71 -9.08
CA GLU A 272 -21.31 15.85 -9.96
C GLU A 272 -20.82 17.16 -9.33
N GLU A 273 -21.15 17.39 -8.05
CA GLU A 273 -20.66 18.54 -7.29
C GLU A 273 -19.14 18.51 -7.16
N TYR A 274 -18.57 17.35 -6.81
CA TYR A 274 -17.13 17.15 -6.70
C TYR A 274 -16.41 17.57 -7.99
N THR A 275 -16.85 17.06 -9.15
CA THR A 275 -16.21 17.39 -10.43
C THR A 275 -16.41 18.85 -10.83
N LYS A 276 -17.56 19.46 -10.52
CA LYS A 276 -17.85 20.87 -10.80
C LYS A 276 -16.99 21.80 -9.96
N ILE A 277 -16.78 21.49 -8.69
CA ILE A 277 -15.96 22.29 -7.78
C ILE A 277 -14.48 22.14 -8.12
N LEU A 278 -14.00 20.91 -8.35
CA LEU A 278 -12.60 20.66 -8.71
C LEU A 278 -12.18 21.42 -9.98
N LYS A 279 -13.07 21.57 -10.97
CA LYS A 279 -12.82 22.36 -12.19
C LYS A 279 -12.71 23.88 -11.95
N LYS A 280 -13.24 24.38 -10.84
CA LYS A 280 -13.22 25.81 -10.49
C LYS A 280 -12.10 26.16 -9.50
N LEU A 281 -11.70 25.18 -8.68
CA LEU A 281 -10.60 25.31 -7.75
C LEU A 281 -9.33 25.71 -8.50
N ASN A 282 -8.58 26.61 -7.89
CA ASN A 282 -7.31 27.13 -8.41
C ASN A 282 -6.46 27.60 -7.23
N THR A 283 -5.22 27.98 -7.51
CA THR A 283 -4.23 28.36 -6.51
C THR A 283 -4.65 29.53 -5.62
N THR A 284 -5.59 30.39 -6.06
CA THR A 284 -6.09 31.51 -5.23
C THR A 284 -6.89 30.98 -4.04
N HIS A 285 -7.68 29.93 -4.24
CA HIS A 285 -8.51 29.32 -3.19
C HIS A 285 -7.65 28.49 -2.23
N THR A 286 -6.65 27.79 -2.75
CA THR A 286 -5.80 26.92 -1.94
C THR A 286 -4.60 27.64 -1.34
N LYS A 287 -4.31 28.89 -1.70
CA LYS A 287 -3.16 29.61 -1.10
C LYS A 287 -3.25 29.61 0.43
N ASN A 288 -2.16 29.25 1.10
CA ASN A 288 -2.02 29.31 2.54
C ASN A 288 -2.05 30.77 3.00
N THR A 289 -3.26 31.29 3.22
CA THR A 289 -3.53 32.60 3.78
C THR A 289 -4.51 32.43 4.91
N ARG A 290 -4.42 33.32 5.91
CA ARG A 290 -5.32 33.32 7.06
C ARG A 290 -6.80 33.27 6.67
N ASN A 291 -7.18 34.03 5.63
CA ASN A 291 -8.55 34.08 5.12
C ASN A 291 -8.99 32.75 4.50
N ASN A 292 -8.16 32.13 3.67
CA ASN A 292 -8.49 30.85 3.05
C ASN A 292 -8.56 29.72 4.08
N ILE A 293 -7.67 29.73 5.08
CA ILE A 293 -7.73 28.77 6.19
C ILE A 293 -9.04 28.92 6.97
N GLU A 294 -9.45 30.15 7.27
CA GLU A 294 -10.72 30.39 7.98
C GLU A 294 -11.92 29.87 7.16
N ILE A 295 -11.98 30.17 5.86
CA ILE A 295 -13.02 29.67 4.95
C ILE A 295 -13.06 28.13 4.96
N PHE A 296 -11.90 27.50 4.85
CA PHE A 296 -11.79 26.05 4.85
C PHE A 296 -12.21 25.42 6.20
N ALA A 297 -11.72 25.97 7.31
CA ALA A 297 -12.10 25.55 8.65
C ALA A 297 -13.61 25.68 8.89
N ARG A 298 -14.22 26.77 8.43
CA ARG A 298 -15.67 27.01 8.51
C ARG A 298 -16.47 25.96 7.76
N ALA A 299 -16.04 25.57 6.56
CA ALA A 299 -16.68 24.50 5.81
C ALA A 299 -16.56 23.14 6.51
N ILE A 300 -15.40 22.82 7.09
CA ILE A 300 -15.23 21.58 7.87
C ILE A 300 -16.19 21.55 9.06
N ILE A 301 -16.29 22.64 9.84
CA ILE A 301 -17.23 22.72 10.97
C ILE A 301 -18.69 22.57 10.50
N GLN A 302 -19.07 23.22 9.40
CA GLN A 302 -20.40 23.07 8.82
C GLN A 302 -20.69 21.63 8.38
N ALA A 303 -19.71 20.92 7.82
CA ALA A 303 -19.86 19.52 7.44
C ALA A 303 -20.05 18.60 8.66
N ILE A 304 -19.32 18.85 9.77
CA ILE A 304 -19.53 18.15 11.05
C ILE A 304 -20.95 18.36 11.54
N ASP A 305 -21.41 19.62 11.58
CA ASP A 305 -22.75 19.97 12.04
C ASP A 305 -23.83 19.34 11.15
N GLN A 306 -23.61 19.25 9.84
CA GLN A 306 -24.54 18.58 8.94
C GLN A 306 -24.61 17.07 9.19
N LEU A 307 -23.48 16.40 9.42
CA LEU A 307 -23.48 14.98 9.77
C LEU A 307 -24.28 14.72 11.06
N HIS A 308 -24.05 15.53 12.09
CA HIS A 308 -24.75 15.42 13.35
C HIS A 308 -26.25 15.73 13.20
N ASN A 309 -26.61 16.90 12.65
CA ASN A 309 -27.99 17.36 12.64
C ASN A 309 -28.90 16.61 11.65
N ARG A 310 -28.36 16.11 10.53
CA ARG A 310 -29.16 15.42 9.49
C ARG A 310 -29.18 13.91 9.66
N PHE A 311 -28.12 13.31 10.21
CA PHE A 311 -27.98 11.85 10.27
C PHE A 311 -27.81 11.30 11.67
N ASP A 312 -27.64 12.15 12.69
CA ASP A 312 -27.34 11.75 14.07
C ASP A 312 -26.08 10.86 14.15
N LEU A 313 -25.07 11.19 13.34
CA LEU A 313 -23.82 10.43 13.25
C LEU A 313 -22.64 11.22 13.86
N PRO A 314 -21.78 10.57 14.65
CA PRO A 314 -20.51 11.16 15.06
C PRO A 314 -19.58 11.33 13.86
N ALA A 315 -18.74 12.36 13.88
CA ALA A 315 -17.85 12.68 12.77
C ALA A 315 -16.39 12.31 13.06
N PHE A 316 -15.65 12.04 11.99
CA PHE A 316 -14.19 11.95 11.91
C PHE A 316 -13.72 12.83 10.76
N VAL A 317 -12.60 13.53 10.93
CA VAL A 317 -12.12 14.50 9.93
C VAL A 317 -10.77 14.08 9.37
N LYS A 318 -10.64 14.11 8.05
CA LYS A 318 -9.36 14.16 7.34
C LYS A 318 -9.23 15.52 6.64
N LEU A 319 -8.27 16.34 7.02
CA LEU A 319 -8.01 17.67 6.45
C LEU A 319 -7.54 17.64 5.00
N ASP A 320 -7.06 16.50 4.52
CA ASP A 320 -6.66 16.27 3.12
C ASP A 320 -7.30 14.98 2.62
N SER A 321 -8.03 15.05 1.50
CA SER A 321 -8.64 13.89 0.86
C SER A 321 -7.63 12.95 0.20
N CYS A 322 -6.42 13.42 -0.13
CA CYS A 322 -5.36 12.64 -0.78
C CYS A 322 -4.25 12.19 0.18
N GLY A 323 -4.23 12.76 1.39
CA GLY A 323 -3.13 12.60 2.34
C GLY A 323 -3.25 11.36 3.25
N ALA A 324 -2.09 10.81 3.62
CA ALA A 324 -1.97 9.77 4.63
C ALA A 324 -1.23 10.30 5.88
N GLY A 325 -1.81 10.06 7.07
CA GLY A 325 -1.11 10.17 8.36
C GLY A 325 -1.12 11.53 9.09
N GLY A 326 -1.00 11.45 10.42
CA GLY A 326 -0.53 12.50 11.33
C GLY A 326 -1.39 13.76 11.42
N TRP A 327 -1.00 14.81 10.68
CA TRP A 327 -1.64 16.11 10.77
C TRP A 327 -3.00 16.14 10.07
N SER A 328 -3.20 15.31 9.04
CA SER A 328 -4.43 15.33 8.27
C SER A 328 -5.59 14.71 9.04
N SER A 329 -5.35 13.77 9.97
CA SER A 329 -6.42 13.05 10.66
C SER A 329 -6.73 13.66 12.02
N MET A 330 -7.94 14.21 12.19
CA MET A 330 -8.40 14.75 13.46
C MET A 330 -9.39 13.77 14.10
N SER A 331 -9.08 13.29 15.30
CA SER A 331 -9.97 12.40 16.05
C SER A 331 -10.74 13.17 17.14
N PRO A 332 -11.98 12.76 17.47
CA PRO A 332 -12.76 13.38 18.54
C PRO A 332 -12.09 13.34 19.92
N ASN A 333 -11.28 12.32 20.20
CA ASN A 333 -10.59 12.19 21.48
C ASN A 333 -9.44 13.20 21.63
N VAL A 334 -8.79 13.59 20.53
CA VAL A 334 -7.67 14.54 20.54
C VAL A 334 -8.13 15.97 20.31
N HIS A 335 -9.18 16.16 19.49
CA HIS A 335 -9.71 17.46 19.11
C HIS A 335 -11.19 17.63 19.49
N PRO A 336 -11.61 17.37 20.75
CA PRO A 336 -13.03 17.30 21.12
C PRO A 336 -13.81 18.58 20.82
N ILE A 337 -13.13 19.74 20.87
CA ILE A 337 -13.73 21.05 20.64
C ILE A 337 -14.42 21.17 19.28
N ILE A 338 -13.83 20.65 18.19
CA ILE A 338 -14.42 20.81 16.85
C ILE A 338 -15.65 19.93 16.65
N TYR A 339 -15.85 18.91 17.49
CA TYR A 339 -16.98 17.98 17.42
C TYR A 339 -18.14 18.35 18.36
N ASP A 340 -17.91 19.23 19.33
CA ASP A 340 -18.95 19.65 20.28
C ASP A 340 -19.91 20.67 19.64
N CYS A 341 -21.02 20.18 19.11
CA CYS A 341 -22.06 21.01 18.47
C CYS A 341 -22.77 21.99 19.43
N LYS A 342 -22.52 21.91 20.75
CA LYS A 342 -23.04 22.86 21.74
C LYS A 342 -22.14 24.07 21.93
N LYS A 343 -20.87 23.99 21.50
CA LYS A 343 -19.95 25.12 21.53
C LYS A 343 -20.27 26.13 20.44
N ASP A 344 -19.87 27.36 20.69
CA ASP A 344 -19.98 28.44 19.70
C ASP A 344 -19.24 28.08 18.41
N GLN A 345 -19.87 28.35 17.27
CA GLN A 345 -19.32 27.99 15.98
C GLN A 345 -18.01 28.72 15.68
N GLU A 346 -17.88 29.99 16.06
CA GLU A 346 -16.66 30.77 15.83
C GLU A 346 -15.52 30.31 16.75
N GLU A 347 -15.82 29.86 17.98
CA GLU A 347 -14.84 29.21 18.86
C GLU A 347 -14.24 27.97 18.18
N ARG A 348 -15.09 27.12 17.61
CA ARG A 348 -14.69 25.88 16.92
C ARG A 348 -13.89 26.16 15.64
N VAL A 349 -14.34 27.13 14.84
CA VAL A 349 -13.63 27.58 13.62
C VAL A 349 -12.27 28.16 13.98
N SER A 350 -12.20 29.03 14.99
CA SER A 350 -10.95 29.65 15.46
C SER A 350 -9.94 28.61 15.92
N TYR A 351 -10.38 27.58 16.65
CA TYR A 351 -9.52 26.47 17.05
C TYR A 351 -8.97 25.72 15.85
N LEU A 352 -9.84 25.34 14.90
CA LEU A 352 -9.43 24.58 13.72
C LEU A 352 -8.48 25.37 12.83
N GLN A 353 -8.75 26.66 12.65
CA GLN A 353 -7.86 27.58 11.94
C GLN A 353 -6.46 27.60 12.57
N GLN A 354 -6.37 27.81 13.90
CA GLN A 354 -5.09 27.82 14.60
C GLN A 354 -4.35 26.50 14.49
N HIS A 355 -5.09 25.38 14.49
CA HIS A 355 -4.51 24.06 14.28
C HIS A 355 -3.88 23.95 12.89
N ILE A 356 -4.63 24.27 11.82
CA ILE A 356 -4.15 24.23 10.44
C ILE A 356 -2.95 25.16 10.24
N GLU A 357 -3.00 26.39 10.76
CA GLU A 357 -1.89 27.36 10.69
C GLU A 357 -0.61 26.83 11.33
N LYS A 358 -0.73 26.00 12.38
CA LYS A 358 0.40 25.43 13.10
C LYS A 358 0.97 24.17 12.45
N THR A 359 0.14 23.38 11.78
CA THR A 359 0.50 22.03 11.31
C THR A 359 0.73 21.93 9.81
N LEU A 360 0.15 22.83 9.01
CA LEU A 360 0.32 22.82 7.56
C LEU A 360 1.76 23.21 7.19
N ASP A 361 2.48 22.28 6.59
CA ASP A 361 3.80 22.53 6.01
C ASP A 361 3.64 22.75 4.50
N GLY A 362 3.69 24.02 4.08
CA GLY A 362 3.63 24.41 2.66
C GLY A 362 2.81 25.66 2.35
N ASP A 363 2.87 26.07 1.09
CA ASP A 363 2.25 27.30 0.59
C ASP A 363 0.78 27.14 0.18
N LEU A 364 0.27 25.89 0.16
CA LEU A 364 -1.07 25.56 -0.31
C LEU A 364 -1.80 24.65 0.70
N LEU A 365 -3.07 24.96 0.93
CA LEU A 365 -4.07 24.09 1.55
C LEU A 365 -4.40 22.92 0.61
N PRO A 366 -4.83 21.78 1.18
CA PRO A 366 -5.48 20.72 0.42
C PRO A 366 -6.68 21.27 -0.35
N GLU A 367 -6.98 20.68 -1.51
CA GLU A 367 -8.15 21.06 -2.30
C GLU A 367 -9.46 20.74 -1.54
N MET A 368 -9.46 19.64 -0.79
CA MET A 368 -10.60 19.17 -0.02
C MET A 368 -10.19 18.49 1.29
N ALA A 369 -11.01 18.69 2.31
CA ALA A 369 -11.10 17.85 3.49
C ALA A 369 -12.28 16.88 3.35
N VAL A 370 -12.20 15.78 4.08
CA VAL A 370 -13.24 14.76 4.21
C VAL A 370 -13.76 14.78 5.64
N VAL A 371 -15.07 14.96 5.80
CA VAL A 371 -15.77 14.76 7.08
C VAL A 371 -16.67 13.55 6.91
N GLU A 372 -16.41 12.50 7.67
CA GLU A 372 -17.08 11.22 7.54
C GLU A 372 -17.63 10.72 8.87
N GLU A 373 -18.52 9.74 8.81
CA GLU A 373 -18.98 8.98 9.97
C GLU A 373 -17.78 8.36 10.71
N LEU A 374 -17.72 8.60 12.02
CA LEU A 374 -16.77 7.90 12.88
C LEU A 374 -17.23 6.44 13.02
N ILE A 375 -16.48 5.53 12.37
CA ILE A 375 -16.75 4.10 12.44
C ILE A 375 -16.14 3.51 13.71
N GLU A 376 -16.95 2.74 14.44
CA GLU A 376 -16.48 1.91 15.55
C GLU A 376 -16.16 0.49 15.04
N PRO A 377 -14.87 0.12 14.91
CA PRO A 377 -14.50 -1.20 14.42
C PRO A 377 -14.80 -2.29 15.45
N GLN A 378 -14.81 -3.54 14.98
CA GLN A 378 -14.73 -4.71 15.84
C GLN A 378 -13.44 -4.68 16.65
N LYS A 379 -13.54 -5.22 17.86
CA LYS A 379 -12.40 -5.37 18.75
C LYS A 379 -11.86 -6.79 18.73
N ARG A 380 -10.54 -6.91 18.77
CA ARG A 380 -9.82 -8.17 18.99
C ARG A 380 -9.57 -8.41 20.48
N SER A 381 -9.08 -9.61 20.79
CA SER A 381 -8.61 -9.92 22.15
C SER A 381 -7.60 -8.87 22.61
N GLY A 382 -7.77 -8.37 23.84
CA GLY A 382 -6.98 -7.24 24.35
C GLY A 382 -7.61 -5.87 24.12
N ASP A 383 -8.86 -5.79 23.65
CA ASP A 383 -9.60 -4.53 23.44
C ASP A 383 -9.06 -3.65 22.30
N ILE A 384 -8.41 -4.30 21.31
CA ILE A 384 -7.70 -3.67 20.20
C ILE A 384 -8.63 -3.46 19.01
N ASP A 385 -8.69 -2.25 18.48
CA ASP A 385 -9.51 -1.91 17.31
C ASP A 385 -8.92 -2.53 16.04
N ALA A 386 -9.74 -3.28 15.30
CA ALA A 386 -9.35 -4.01 14.09
C ALA A 386 -9.44 -3.15 12.83
N ASP A 387 -8.30 -2.93 12.18
CA ASP A 387 -8.19 -2.22 10.90
C ASP A 387 -7.62 -3.17 9.84
N TYR A 388 -8.37 -3.48 8.79
CA TYR A 388 -7.93 -4.44 7.78
C TYR A 388 -7.41 -3.71 6.55
N THR A 389 -6.33 -4.20 5.97
CA THR A 389 -5.90 -3.79 4.63
C THR A 389 -6.10 -4.95 3.67
N VAL A 390 -6.88 -4.71 2.63
CA VAL A 390 -7.14 -5.68 1.54
C VAL A 390 -6.26 -5.30 0.35
N CYS A 391 -5.63 -6.28 -0.28
CA CYS A 391 -4.70 -6.03 -1.38
C CYS A 391 -4.86 -7.08 -2.50
N GLY A 392 -4.67 -6.63 -3.74
CA GLY A 392 -4.68 -7.46 -4.94
C GLY A 392 -4.11 -6.73 -6.16
N PHE A 393 -4.00 -7.43 -7.29
CA PHE A 393 -3.65 -6.83 -8.57
C PHE A 393 -4.90 -6.55 -9.39
N VAL A 394 -4.94 -5.41 -10.06
CA VAL A 394 -5.91 -5.13 -11.11
C VAL A 394 -5.25 -5.43 -12.44
N LEU A 395 -5.85 -6.32 -13.23
CA LEU A 395 -5.41 -6.63 -14.60
C LEU A 395 -6.59 -6.46 -15.55
N ASN A 396 -6.44 -5.58 -16.53
CA ASN A 396 -7.48 -5.17 -17.47
C ASN A 396 -8.81 -4.81 -16.78
N GLY A 397 -8.72 -4.08 -15.67
CA GLY A 397 -9.86 -3.60 -14.89
C GLY A 397 -10.51 -4.66 -14.00
N LYS A 398 -9.86 -5.82 -13.80
CA LYS A 398 -10.35 -6.89 -12.91
C LYS A 398 -9.44 -7.09 -11.71
N PHE A 399 -10.02 -7.20 -10.52
CA PHE A 399 -9.29 -7.43 -9.28
C PHE A 399 -8.93 -8.92 -9.07
N PHE A 400 -7.68 -9.18 -8.70
CA PHE A 400 -7.12 -10.48 -8.36
C PHE A 400 -6.57 -10.43 -6.93
N PRO A 401 -7.28 -11.01 -5.95
CA PRO A 401 -6.91 -10.99 -4.53
C PRO A 401 -5.50 -11.51 -4.27
N THR A 402 -4.76 -10.90 -3.34
CA THR A 402 -3.45 -11.44 -2.90
C THR A 402 -3.34 -11.63 -1.40
N SER A 403 -4.01 -10.79 -0.61
CA SER A 403 -3.79 -10.76 0.83
C SER A 403 -4.80 -9.89 1.58
N ILE A 404 -4.95 -10.24 2.86
CA ILE A 404 -5.59 -9.41 3.87
C ILE A 404 -4.61 -9.33 5.04
N SER A 405 -4.34 -8.11 5.48
CA SER A 405 -3.55 -7.80 6.67
C SER A 405 -4.48 -7.21 7.73
N LEU A 406 -4.27 -7.57 8.99
CA LEU A 406 -4.94 -6.96 10.13
C LEU A 406 -3.94 -6.06 10.86
N CYS A 407 -4.32 -4.82 11.11
CA CYS A 407 -3.59 -3.88 11.93
C CYS A 407 -4.36 -3.65 13.23
N GLY A 408 -3.67 -3.80 14.35
CA GLY A 408 -4.19 -3.46 15.68
C GLY A 408 -3.98 -1.98 15.95
N THR A 409 -5.04 -1.30 16.38
CA THR A 409 -4.96 0.10 16.79
C THR A 409 -5.41 0.30 18.23
N GLU A 410 -4.73 1.20 18.94
CA GLU A 410 -5.08 1.66 20.28
C GLU A 410 -5.07 3.19 20.27
N ASN A 411 -6.19 3.82 20.64
CA ASN A 411 -6.37 5.28 20.58
C ASN A 411 -6.05 5.90 19.20
N GLY A 412 -6.31 5.15 18.12
CA GLY A 412 -6.01 5.56 16.74
C GLY A 412 -4.53 5.47 16.34
N ALA A 413 -3.65 5.03 17.25
CA ALA A 413 -2.27 4.70 16.95
C ALA A 413 -2.14 3.20 16.62
N TYR A 414 -1.35 2.88 15.60
CA TYR A 414 -1.06 1.50 15.26
C TYR A 414 -0.07 0.93 16.27
N ILE A 415 -0.43 -0.21 16.85
CA ILE A 415 0.40 -0.89 17.85
C ILE A 415 1.00 -2.19 17.31
N GLU A 416 0.33 -2.84 16.36
CA GLU A 416 0.82 -4.07 15.75
C GLU A 416 0.16 -4.37 14.39
N GLN A 417 0.76 -5.30 13.66
CA GLN A 417 0.23 -5.83 12.41
C GLN A 417 0.36 -7.35 12.39
N TRP A 418 -0.71 -8.01 11.96
CA TRP A 418 -0.79 -9.44 11.78
C TRP A 418 -1.11 -9.75 10.32
N THR A 419 -0.20 -10.49 9.70
CA THR A 419 -0.36 -11.03 8.35
C THR A 419 -0.50 -12.54 8.44
N SER A 420 -1.49 -13.12 7.75
CA SER A 420 -1.59 -14.58 7.65
C SER A 420 -2.02 -15.02 6.24
N SER A 421 -1.66 -16.26 5.90
CA SER A 421 -2.20 -16.97 4.74
C SER A 421 -3.57 -17.61 5.00
N SER A 422 -4.05 -17.59 6.24
CA SER A 422 -5.30 -18.25 6.66
C SER A 422 -6.14 -17.36 7.57
N PRO A 423 -7.47 -17.27 7.32
CA PRO A 423 -8.38 -16.48 8.15
C PRO A 423 -8.41 -16.93 9.60
N ALA A 424 -8.34 -18.25 9.84
CA ALA A 424 -8.43 -18.81 11.19
C ALA A 424 -7.32 -18.31 12.12
N ASP A 425 -6.18 -17.88 11.57
CA ASP A 425 -5.02 -17.44 12.36
C ASP A 425 -5.18 -16.02 12.87
N LEU A 426 -5.98 -15.23 12.15
CA LEU A 426 -6.43 -13.90 12.57
C LEU A 426 -7.75 -13.98 13.35
N GLN A 427 -8.19 -15.20 13.71
CA GLN A 427 -9.48 -15.47 14.35
C GLN A 427 -10.66 -15.02 13.48
N ASP A 428 -10.51 -15.09 12.17
CA ASP A 428 -11.54 -14.77 11.18
C ASP A 428 -12.14 -16.03 10.55
N SER A 429 -13.29 -15.85 9.89
CA SER A 429 -13.87 -16.86 9.02
C SER A 429 -13.46 -16.65 7.57
N LEU A 430 -13.43 -17.74 6.79
CA LEU A 430 -13.23 -17.67 5.34
C LEU A 430 -14.28 -16.79 4.66
N THR A 431 -15.52 -16.82 5.14
CA THR A 431 -16.62 -16.01 4.60
C THR A 431 -16.36 -14.52 4.75
N ILE A 432 -15.82 -14.08 5.89
CA ILE A 432 -15.47 -12.66 6.10
C ILE A 432 -14.36 -12.23 5.13
N TRP A 433 -13.34 -13.06 4.92
CA TRP A 433 -12.29 -12.79 3.94
C TRP A 433 -12.81 -12.74 2.51
N GLN A 434 -13.71 -13.65 2.14
CA GLN A 434 -14.38 -13.63 0.83
C GLN A 434 -15.17 -12.34 0.65
N MET A 435 -15.98 -11.94 1.64
CA MET A 435 -16.72 -10.68 1.59
C MET A 435 -15.82 -9.45 1.42
N MET A 436 -14.65 -9.41 2.07
CA MET A 436 -13.67 -8.34 1.89
C MET A 436 -13.11 -8.30 0.46
N PHE A 437 -12.72 -9.45 -0.10
CA PHE A 437 -12.23 -9.52 -1.47
C PHE A 437 -13.31 -9.21 -2.50
N ASP A 438 -14.53 -9.72 -2.31
CA ASP A 438 -15.67 -9.45 -3.18
C ASP A 438 -16.04 -7.95 -3.16
N THR A 439 -15.91 -7.31 -1.99
CA THR A 439 -16.08 -5.85 -1.85
C THR A 439 -15.07 -5.10 -2.70
N TYR A 440 -13.79 -5.50 -2.67
CA TYR A 440 -12.73 -4.87 -3.47
C TYR A 440 -12.87 -5.17 -4.97
N SER A 441 -13.32 -6.37 -5.33
CA SER A 441 -13.66 -6.70 -6.72
C SER A 441 -14.77 -5.79 -7.23
N LEU A 442 -15.86 -5.64 -6.47
CA LEU A 442 -16.96 -4.75 -6.84
C LEU A 442 -16.51 -3.29 -6.93
N MET A 443 -15.68 -2.81 -6.00
CA MET A 443 -15.13 -1.45 -6.08
C MET A 443 -14.39 -1.23 -7.40
N ILE A 444 -13.50 -2.15 -7.78
CA ILE A 444 -12.76 -2.10 -9.04
C ILE A 444 -13.67 -2.16 -10.26
N ASP A 445 -14.65 -3.07 -10.29
CA ASP A 445 -15.61 -3.16 -11.39
C ASP A 445 -16.37 -1.84 -11.60
N LEU A 446 -16.65 -1.14 -10.50
CA LEU A 446 -17.33 0.15 -10.53
C LEU A 446 -16.41 1.31 -10.90
N GLU A 447 -15.13 1.30 -10.53
CA GLU A 447 -14.28 2.50 -10.63
C GLU A 447 -13.16 2.44 -11.68
N ALA A 448 -12.72 1.25 -12.11
CA ALA A 448 -11.55 1.07 -12.96
C ALA A 448 -11.63 1.91 -14.25
N THR A 449 -12.75 1.85 -14.96
CA THR A 449 -12.97 2.64 -16.18
C THR A 449 -13.07 4.14 -15.89
N GLU A 450 -13.68 4.53 -14.78
CA GLU A 450 -13.83 5.95 -14.39
C GLU A 450 -12.49 6.60 -14.10
N PHE A 451 -11.57 5.84 -13.48
CA PHE A 451 -10.26 6.34 -13.13
C PHE A 451 -9.19 6.07 -14.17
N GLY A 452 -9.47 5.22 -15.16
CA GLY A 452 -8.49 4.71 -16.10
C GLY A 452 -7.46 3.82 -15.42
N TYR A 453 -7.84 3.13 -14.34
CA TYR A 453 -6.98 2.28 -13.55
C TYR A 453 -7.25 0.81 -13.91
N MET A 454 -6.59 0.36 -14.97
CA MET A 454 -6.81 -0.95 -15.57
C MET A 454 -5.76 -1.96 -15.12
N ASN A 455 -4.53 -1.52 -14.85
CA ASN A 455 -3.38 -2.39 -14.62
C ASN A 455 -2.51 -1.84 -13.48
N GLY A 456 -2.46 -2.54 -12.35
CA GLY A 456 -1.63 -2.12 -11.21
C GLY A 456 -1.94 -2.87 -9.92
N LEU A 457 -1.42 -2.39 -8.80
CA LEU A 457 -1.73 -2.91 -7.48
C LEU A 457 -2.89 -2.11 -6.89
N TYR A 458 -3.89 -2.76 -6.33
CA TYR A 458 -4.99 -2.09 -5.65
C TYR A 458 -5.08 -2.53 -4.20
N ALA A 459 -5.08 -1.54 -3.31
CA ALA A 459 -5.13 -1.79 -1.88
C ALA A 459 -5.77 -0.63 -1.12
N GLY A 460 -6.33 -0.95 0.03
CA GLY A 460 -6.98 0.02 0.88
C GLY A 460 -7.35 -0.56 2.23
N ASP A 461 -7.74 0.33 3.13
CA ASP A 461 -8.11 0.02 4.50
C ASP A 461 -9.62 -0.09 4.62
N LEU A 462 -10.07 -1.03 5.45
CA LEU A 462 -11.46 -1.39 5.66
C LEU A 462 -11.69 -1.74 7.12
N PHE A 463 -12.80 -1.26 7.67
CA PHE A 463 -13.29 -1.68 8.97
C PHE A 463 -14.39 -2.72 8.83
N ILE A 464 -14.38 -3.67 9.75
CA ILE A 464 -15.58 -4.44 10.08
C ILE A 464 -16.17 -3.77 11.31
N THR A 465 -17.42 -3.35 11.26
CA THR A 465 -18.12 -2.69 12.36
C THR A 465 -18.56 -3.70 13.43
N LYS A 466 -18.89 -3.23 14.63
CA LYS A 466 -19.40 -4.08 15.73
C LYS A 466 -20.60 -4.95 15.34
N ASP A 467 -21.44 -4.50 14.41
CA ASP A 467 -22.59 -5.23 13.86
C ASP A 467 -22.26 -6.09 12.62
N GLY A 468 -20.98 -6.15 12.22
CA GLY A 468 -20.48 -7.04 11.15
C GLY A 468 -20.56 -6.46 9.73
N GLN A 469 -20.80 -5.15 9.59
CA GLN A 469 -20.79 -4.49 8.29
C GLN A 469 -19.37 -4.12 7.85
N LEU A 470 -19.12 -4.15 6.55
CA LEU A 470 -17.88 -3.68 5.96
C LEU A 470 -17.97 -2.18 5.65
N LYS A 471 -16.95 -1.42 6.02
CA LYS A 471 -16.85 0.02 5.74
C LYS A 471 -15.47 0.34 5.19
N GLN A 472 -15.41 0.68 3.91
CA GLN A 472 -14.21 1.13 3.24
C GLN A 472 -13.74 2.45 3.87
N ARG A 473 -12.52 2.45 4.39
CA ARG A 473 -11.95 3.52 5.18
C ARG A 473 -10.93 4.34 4.40
N ASP A 474 -10.04 3.71 3.65
CA ASP A 474 -8.96 4.45 2.99
C ASP A 474 -8.44 3.79 1.72
N TRP A 475 -7.96 4.59 0.78
CA TRP A 475 -7.29 4.10 -0.43
C TRP A 475 -5.78 4.23 -0.26
N ASN A 476 -5.09 3.10 -0.23
CA ASN A 476 -3.65 3.01 -0.06
C ASN A 476 -3.08 2.22 -1.24
N ILE A 477 -3.33 2.71 -2.47
CA ILE A 477 -3.03 2.06 -3.75
C ILE A 477 -1.52 2.18 -4.05
N ARG A 478 -0.73 1.49 -3.23
CA ARG A 478 0.73 1.41 -3.22
C ARG A 478 1.16 0.12 -2.55
N ARG A 479 2.39 -0.32 -2.79
CA ARG A 479 2.95 -1.55 -2.19
C ARG A 479 3.33 -1.30 -0.72
N GLY A 480 3.54 -2.36 0.06
CA GLY A 480 4.18 -2.33 1.39
C GLY A 480 3.37 -1.73 2.55
N GLY A 481 3.98 -1.73 3.74
CA GLY A 481 3.43 -1.38 5.04
C GLY A 481 2.27 -2.29 5.44
N ARG A 482 1.11 -2.04 4.83
CA ARG A 482 -0.18 -2.68 5.10
C ARG A 482 -0.75 -3.38 3.86
N SER A 483 -0.37 -2.87 2.69
CA SER A 483 -0.74 -3.35 1.36
C SER A 483 0.29 -4.36 0.87
N SER A 484 0.58 -5.37 1.69
CA SER A 484 1.55 -6.39 1.33
C SER A 484 0.81 -7.45 0.51
N PRO A 485 1.08 -7.66 -0.80
CA PRO A 485 0.66 -8.89 -1.48
C PRO A 485 1.34 -10.15 -0.87
N GLU A 486 2.04 -9.98 0.25
CA GLU A 486 2.95 -10.87 0.93
C GLU A 486 2.15 -11.52 2.06
N THR A 487 1.68 -12.74 1.81
CA THR A 487 1.27 -13.58 2.92
C THR A 487 1.95 -14.93 2.80
N GLY A 488 2.68 -15.25 3.85
CA GLY A 488 3.22 -16.56 4.12
C GLY A 488 3.16 -16.81 5.63
N ARG A 489 2.56 -17.93 6.05
CA ARG A 489 2.45 -18.32 7.47
C ARG A 489 3.76 -18.90 8.01
N LYS A 490 3.82 -18.97 9.33
CA LYS A 490 4.72 -19.77 10.18
C LYS A 490 5.11 -21.13 9.56
N ASN A 491 6.41 -21.36 9.49
CA ASN A 491 7.00 -22.68 9.70
C ASN A 491 6.55 -23.20 11.08
N GLU A 492 5.96 -24.40 11.11
CA GLU A 492 6.18 -25.33 12.23
C GLU A 492 7.64 -25.79 12.23
#